data_AF-A0A9D9XWP2-F1
#
_entry.id   AF-A0A9D9XWP2-F1
#
_cell.length_a   1.000
_cell.length_b   1.000
_cell.length_c   1.000
_cell.angle_alpha   90.00
_cell.angle_beta   90.00
_cell.angle_gamma   90.00
#
_symmetry.space_group_name_H-M   'P 1'
#
loop_
_entity.id
_entity.type
_entity.pdbx_description
1 polymer ?
#
loop_
_entity_poly.entity_id
_entity_poly.type
_entity_poly.pdbx_seq_one_letter_code
_entity_poly.pdbx_strand_id
1 'polypeptide(L)'
;MERNAEGIRSTLHPQYVGWNMNQPITHDREAAIQSVLGDAPAVIGYELVPLSVQVYDHTVGIVHYMYSASVAPKDAAPVRITGKWSEVYLRQDCQWVMISVSGRPDPPTENSSAVA
;
A
#
# COMPACT_ATOMS: atom_id res chain seq x y z
N MET A 1 6.18 -15.52 -3.40
CA MET A 1 7.12 -14.38 -3.32
C MET A 1 7.44 -14.18 -1.85
N GLU A 2 8.70 -14.36 -1.46
CA GLU A 2 9.13 -14.20 -0.08
C GLU A 2 9.20 -12.71 0.29
N ARG A 3 8.74 -12.34 1.49
CA ARG A 3 8.77 -10.94 1.93
C ARG A 3 10.19 -10.59 2.36
N ASN A 4 10.93 -9.93 1.47
CA ASN A 4 12.32 -9.56 1.70
C ASN A 4 12.41 -8.08 2.11
N ALA A 5 12.89 -7.83 3.33
CA ALA A 5 13.09 -6.49 3.87
C ALA A 5 14.00 -5.62 2.99
N GLU A 6 15.09 -6.18 2.46
CA GLU A 6 16.03 -5.46 1.59
C GLU A 6 15.39 -5.13 0.24
N GLY A 7 14.62 -6.07 -0.31
CA GLY A 7 13.86 -5.86 -1.55
C GLY A 7 12.79 -4.77 -1.41
N ILE A 8 12.12 -4.68 -0.26
CA ILE A 8 11.16 -3.59 0.01
C ILE A 8 11.91 -2.28 0.24
N ARG A 9 13.02 -2.32 0.99
CA ARG A 9 13.83 -1.14 1.28
C ARG A 9 14.37 -0.46 0.02
N SER A 10 14.72 -1.23 -1.01
CA SER A 10 15.23 -0.69 -2.28
C SER A 10 14.16 0.00 -3.13
N THR A 11 12.86 -0.24 -2.87
CA THR A 11 11.77 0.45 -3.57
C THR A 11 11.34 1.76 -2.88
N LEU A 12 11.83 2.02 -1.66
CA LEU A 12 11.50 3.20 -0.87
C LEU A 12 12.69 4.17 -0.78
N HIS A 13 12.44 5.45 -1.08
CA HIS A 13 13.46 6.49 -0.92
C HIS A 13 13.92 6.61 0.55
N PRO A 14 15.20 6.93 0.85
CA PRO A 14 15.68 7.09 2.22
C PRO A 14 14.93 8.12 3.07
N GLN A 15 14.35 9.13 2.42
CA GLN A 15 13.51 10.16 3.06
C GLN A 15 12.01 9.92 2.85
N TYR A 16 11.61 8.67 2.63
CA TYR A 16 10.20 8.31 2.46
C TYR A 16 9.35 8.74 3.67
N VAL A 17 8.14 9.22 3.39
CA VAL A 17 7.11 9.51 4.39
C VAL A 17 5.77 8.98 3.92
N GLY A 18 5.17 8.08 4.71
CA GLY A 18 3.87 7.49 4.44
C GLY A 18 2.79 7.98 5.41
N TRP A 19 1.53 7.90 4.99
CA TRP A 19 0.39 8.17 5.85
C TRP A 19 -0.72 7.15 5.68
N ASN A 20 -0.85 6.26 6.66
CA ASN A 20 -2.07 5.49 6.86
C ASN A 20 -3.11 6.44 7.48
N MET A 21 -4.13 6.81 6.71
CA MET A 21 -5.16 7.78 7.12
C MET A 21 -6.10 7.25 8.22
N ASN A 22 -5.88 6.03 8.73
CA ASN A 22 -6.47 5.57 9.99
C ASN A 22 -5.70 6.07 11.23
N GLN A 23 -4.53 6.68 11.05
CA GLN A 23 -3.67 7.21 12.11
C GLN A 23 -3.56 8.74 11.99
N PRO A 24 -3.43 9.46 13.11
CA PRO A 24 -3.30 10.92 13.10
C PRO A 24 -1.89 11.40 12.74
N ILE A 25 -0.92 10.49 12.57
CA ILE A 25 0.49 10.80 12.29
C ILE A 25 1.01 10.04 11.08
N THR A 26 2.01 10.62 10.43
CA THR A 26 2.80 9.96 9.37
C THR A 26 3.76 8.93 9.96
N HIS A 27 4.27 8.04 9.10
CA HIS A 27 5.29 7.07 9.45
C HIS A 27 6.47 7.14 8.46
N ASP A 28 7.64 6.68 8.93
CA ASP A 28 8.87 6.67 8.14
C ASP A 28 9.05 5.37 7.35
N ARG A 29 10.19 5.29 6.66
CA ARG A 29 10.57 4.13 5.84
C ARG A 29 10.67 2.84 6.64
N GLU A 30 11.23 2.86 7.85
CA GLU A 30 11.42 1.64 8.63
C GLU A 30 10.08 1.12 9.12
N ALA A 31 9.19 2.00 9.58
CA ALA A 31 7.84 1.66 9.97
C ALA A 31 7.04 1.06 8.80
N ALA A 32 7.19 1.60 7.58
CA ALA A 32 6.58 1.03 6.37
C ALA A 32 7.09 -0.39 6.09
N ILE A 33 8.40 -0.63 6.17
CA ILE A 33 8.99 -1.96 5.98
C ILE A 33 8.47 -2.94 7.04
N GLN A 34 8.48 -2.56 8.32
CA GLN A 34 8.00 -3.43 9.40
C GLN A 34 6.51 -3.76 9.29
N SER A 35 5.70 -2.88 8.69
CA SER A 35 4.25 -3.08 8.51
C SER A 35 3.90 -4.32 7.67
N VAL A 36 4.84 -4.83 6.87
CA VAL A 36 4.65 -5.98 5.96
C VAL A 36 5.53 -7.17 6.31
N LEU A 37 6.35 -7.10 7.36
CA LEU A 37 7.24 -8.18 7.80
C LEU A 37 6.71 -8.89 9.06
N GLY A 38 7.42 -9.93 9.50
CA GLY A 38 7.11 -10.68 10.73
C GLY A 38 5.75 -11.36 10.68
N ASP A 39 4.95 -11.18 11.73
CA ASP A 39 3.60 -11.75 11.85
C ASP A 39 2.52 -10.95 11.09
N ALA A 40 2.89 -9.95 10.28
CA ALA A 40 1.92 -9.22 9.47
C ALA A 40 1.15 -10.18 8.53
N PRO A 41 -0.18 -10.03 8.39
CA PRO A 41 -0.99 -10.88 7.50
C PRO A 41 -0.42 -10.95 6.08
N ALA A 42 -0.38 -12.15 5.51
CA ALA A 42 0.16 -12.36 4.18
C ALA A 42 -0.82 -11.93 3.10
N VAL A 43 -0.41 -11.05 2.19
CA VAL A 43 -1.15 -10.85 0.94
C VAL A 43 -1.00 -12.12 0.11
N ILE A 44 -2.09 -12.87 -0.03
CA ILE A 44 -2.14 -14.12 -0.81
C ILE A 44 -2.75 -13.92 -2.20
N GLY A 45 -3.39 -12.78 -2.42
CA GLY A 45 -3.90 -12.35 -3.71
C GLY A 45 -4.23 -10.87 -3.67
N TYR A 46 -4.07 -10.18 -4.78
CA TYR A 46 -4.42 -8.77 -4.89
C TYR A 46 -4.77 -8.38 -6.32
N GLU A 47 -5.50 -7.29 -6.44
CA GLU A 47 -5.85 -6.62 -7.68
C GLU A 47 -5.70 -5.12 -7.48
N LEU A 48 -5.09 -4.44 -8.45
CA LEU A 48 -4.94 -2.99 -8.48
C LEU A 48 -5.69 -2.44 -9.69
N VAL A 49 -6.56 -1.47 -9.47
CA VAL A 49 -7.31 -0.77 -10.51
C VAL A 49 -6.75 0.65 -10.61
N PRO A 50 -5.92 0.97 -11.63
CA PRO A 50 -5.38 2.30 -11.80
C PRO A 50 -6.51 3.28 -12.14
N LEU A 51 -6.56 4.40 -11.40
CA LEU A 51 -7.50 5.49 -11.66
C LEU A 51 -6.83 6.63 -12.43
N SER A 52 -5.57 6.94 -12.08
CA SER A 52 -4.77 7.94 -12.79
C SER A 52 -3.29 7.67 -12.56
N VAL A 53 -2.50 7.87 -13.62
CA VAL A 53 -1.04 7.86 -13.59
C VAL A 53 -0.58 9.14 -14.27
N GLN A 54 0.12 10.00 -13.53
CA GLN A 54 0.68 11.24 -14.05
C GLN A 54 2.19 11.24 -13.87
N VAL A 55 2.91 11.73 -14.88
CA VAL A 55 4.37 11.88 -14.83
C VAL A 55 4.71 13.33 -15.14
N TYR A 56 5.37 13.99 -14.19
CA TYR A 56 5.81 15.37 -14.25
C TYR A 56 7.30 15.41 -14.54
N ASP A 57 7.67 16.15 -15.59
CA ASP A 57 9.06 16.40 -16.02
C ASP A 57 9.92 15.13 -16.16
N HIS A 58 9.27 13.98 -16.42
CA HIS A 58 9.91 12.66 -16.45
C HIS A 58 10.61 12.25 -15.15
N THR A 59 10.38 12.97 -14.05
CA THR A 59 11.09 12.82 -12.77
C THR A 59 10.15 12.48 -11.62
N VAL A 60 8.93 12.99 -11.59
CA VAL A 60 7.97 12.72 -10.51
C VAL A 60 6.75 12.00 -11.05
N GLY A 61 6.40 10.86 -10.44
CA GLY A 61 5.22 10.07 -10.79
C GLY A 61 4.17 10.16 -9.69
N ILE A 62 2.90 10.33 -10.04
CA ILE A 62 1.78 10.23 -9.10
C ILE A 62 0.83 9.15 -9.62
N VAL A 63 0.49 8.21 -8.74
CA VAL A 63 -0.43 7.11 -9.04
C VAL A 63 -1.57 7.14 -8.06
N HIS A 64 -2.80 7.12 -8.57
CA HIS A 64 -4.01 6.89 -7.78
C HIS A 64 -4.62 5.57 -8.22
N TYR A 65 -4.93 4.69 -7.28
CA TYR A 65 -5.55 3.40 -7.57
C TYR A 65 -6.51 2.95 -6.47
N MET A 66 -7.47 2.12 -6.88
CA MET A 66 -8.22 1.27 -5.96
C MET A 66 -7.54 -0.08 -5.86
N TYR A 67 -7.60 -0.71 -4.69
CA TYR A 67 -7.09 -2.06 -4.52
C TYR A 67 -8.11 -2.99 -3.87
N SER A 68 -7.95 -4.28 -4.15
CA SER A 68 -8.57 -5.38 -3.43
C SER A 68 -7.46 -6.35 -3.07
N ALA A 69 -7.34 -6.75 -1.80
CA ALA A 69 -6.35 -7.71 -1.33
C ALA A 69 -7.01 -8.78 -0.48
N SER A 70 -6.66 -10.04 -0.73
CA SER A 70 -6.94 -11.15 0.19
C SER A 70 -5.74 -11.31 1.10
N VAL A 71 -5.93 -11.11 2.40
CA VAL A 71 -4.88 -11.27 3.40
C VAL A 71 -5.15 -12.48 4.27
N ALA A 72 -4.13 -13.29 4.54
CA ALA A 72 -4.17 -14.47 5.40
C ALA A 72 -3.43 -14.16 6.71
N PRO A 73 -4.16 -13.92 7.82
CA PRO A 73 -3.57 -13.93 9.16
C PRO A 73 -3.09 -15.34 9.52
N LYS A 74 -2.14 -15.46 10.44
CA LYS A 74 -1.52 -16.73 10.84
C LYS A 74 -2.53 -17.75 11.38
N ASP A 75 -3.51 -17.28 12.14
CA ASP A 75 -4.47 -18.12 12.89
C ASP A 75 -5.93 -17.75 12.61
N ALA A 76 -6.22 -17.19 11.43
CA ALA A 76 -7.58 -16.82 11.05
C ALA A 76 -7.85 -17.07 9.56
N ALA A 77 -9.14 -17.16 9.21
CA ALA A 77 -9.55 -17.26 7.82
C ALA A 77 -9.07 -16.03 7.02
N PRO A 78 -8.73 -16.21 5.73
CA PRO A 78 -8.38 -15.08 4.88
C PRO A 78 -9.53 -14.07 4.82
N VAL A 79 -9.18 -12.79 4.88
CA VAL A 79 -10.14 -11.68 4.77
C VAL A 79 -9.84 -10.86 3.53
N ARG A 80 -10.91 -10.38 2.88
CA ARG A 80 -10.80 -9.45 1.75
C ARG A 80 -10.84 -8.02 2.28
N ILE A 81 -9.85 -7.23 1.90
CA ILE A 81 -9.73 -5.81 2.21
C ILE A 81 -9.74 -5.04 0.90
N THR A 82 -10.47 -3.94 0.85
CA THR A 82 -10.45 -3.00 -0.27
C THR A 82 -10.04 -1.62 0.22
N GLY A 83 -9.64 -0.74 -0.68
CA GLY A 83 -9.30 0.63 -0.32
C GLY A 83 -8.71 1.40 -1.48
N LYS A 84 -8.12 2.54 -1.15
CA LYS A 84 -7.57 3.49 -2.12
C LYS A 84 -6.23 3.99 -1.62
N TRP A 85 -5.28 4.08 -2.55
CA TRP A 85 -3.96 4.65 -2.30
C TRP A 85 -3.64 5.72 -3.32
N SER A 86 -2.92 6.73 -2.85
CA SER A 86 -2.19 7.70 -3.67
C SER A 86 -0.71 7.55 -3.37
N GLU A 87 0.07 7.25 -4.38
CA GLU A 87 1.52 7.05 -4.28
C GLU A 87 2.24 8.11 -5.10
N VAL A 88 3.36 8.56 -4.56
CA VAL A 88 4.27 9.49 -5.23
C VAL A 88 5.62 8.82 -5.37
N TYR A 89 6.16 8.90 -6.58
CA TYR A 89 7.42 8.29 -6.98
C TYR A 89 8.39 9.36 -7.48
N LEU A 90 9.67 9.15 -7.23
CA LEU A 90 10.77 9.91 -7.78
C LEU A 90 11.61 9.01 -8.68
N ARG A 91 12.01 9.51 -9.85
CA ARG A 91 12.92 8.80 -10.74
C ARG A 91 14.36 9.15 -10.38
N GLN A 92 15.13 8.17 -9.90
CA GLN A 92 16.57 8.28 -9.61
C GLN A 92 17.30 7.16 -10.34
N ASP A 93 18.41 7.47 -11.02
CA ASP A 93 19.23 6.48 -11.73
C ASP A 93 18.40 5.55 -12.65
N CYS A 94 17.45 6.14 -13.38
CA CYS A 94 16.49 5.45 -14.25
C CYS A 94 15.51 4.48 -13.55
N GLN A 95 15.44 4.49 -12.22
CA GLN A 95 14.51 3.70 -11.41
C GLN A 95 13.48 4.58 -10.72
N TRP A 96 12.25 4.08 -10.59
CA TRP A 96 11.21 4.75 -9.80
C TRP A 96 11.27 4.23 -8.36
N VAL A 97 11.49 5.14 -7.43
CA VAL A 97 11.44 4.87 -5.98
C VAL A 97 10.25 5.60 -5.38
N MET A 98 9.50 4.93 -4.51
CA MET A 98 8.38 5.55 -3.82
C MET A 98 8.91 6.53 -2.77
N ILE A 99 8.45 7.77 -2.81
CA ILE A 99 8.78 8.81 -1.83
C ILE A 99 7.65 9.04 -0.84
N SER A 100 6.41 8.73 -1.22
CA SER A 100 5.26 8.85 -0.34
C SER A 100 4.11 7.93 -0.76
N VAL A 101 3.31 7.54 0.21
CA VAL A 101 2.01 6.89 0.01
C VAL A 101 1.01 7.45 1.02
N SER A 102 -0.23 7.61 0.61
CA SER A 102 -1.31 8.01 1.50
C SER A 102 -2.64 7.38 1.12
N GLY A 103 -3.43 7.01 2.12
CA GLY A 103 -4.69 6.31 1.91
C GLY A 103 -5.11 5.51 3.12
N ARG A 104 -6.19 4.75 2.95
CA ARG A 104 -6.73 3.85 3.96
C ARG A 104 -7.56 2.75 3.31
N PRO A 105 -7.71 1.60 3.99
CA PRO A 105 -8.77 0.66 3.67
C PRO A 105 -10.14 1.34 3.67
N ASP A 106 -11.01 0.91 2.78
CA ASP A 106 -12.43 1.24 2.88
C ASP A 106 -13.00 0.59 4.15
N PRO A 107 -14.03 1.18 4.78
CA PRO A 107 -14.71 0.56 5.91
C PRO A 107 -15.22 -0.84 5.51
N PRO A 108 -15.27 -1.80 6.46
CA PRO A 108 -15.96 -3.04 6.20
C PRO A 108 -17.38 -2.69 5.74
N THR A 109 -17.78 -3.16 4.56
CA THR A 109 -19.20 -3.14 4.20
C THR A 109 -19.91 -4.02 5.21
N GLU A 110 -20.69 -3.43 6.11
CA GLU A 110 -21.69 -4.17 6.85
C GLU A 110 -22.55 -4.88 5.80
N ASN A 111 -22.65 -6.21 5.89
CA ASN A 111 -23.64 -6.93 5.13
C ASN A 111 -25.01 -6.35 5.52
N SER A 112 -25.58 -5.55 4.61
CA SER A 112 -26.97 -5.13 4.69
C SER A 112 -27.83 -6.40 4.68
N SER A 113 -28.15 -6.86 5.88
CA SER A 113 -29.12 -7.92 6.10
C SER A 113 -30.50 -7.26 6.07
N ALA A 114 -31.06 -7.06 4.87
CA ALA A 114 -32.44 -6.71 4.52
C ALA A 114 -32.41 -6.45 3.01
N VAL A 115 -33.14 -7.12 2.11
CA VAL A 115 -34.56 -7.50 2.00
C VAL A 115 -34.56 -8.63 0.92
N ALA A 116 -35.28 -9.75 0.99
CA ALA A 116 -36.72 -9.95 1.13
C ALA A 116 -37.04 -11.38 1.59
#